data_AF-A0A2I0NB40-F1
#
_entry.id   AF-A0A2I0NB40-F1
#
_cell.length_a   1.000
_cell.length_b   1.000
_cell.length_c   1.000
_cell.angle_alpha   90.00
_cell.angle_beta   90.00
_cell.angle_gamma   90.00
#
_symmetry.space_group_name_H-M   'P 1'
#
loop_
_entity.id
_entity.type
_entity.pdbx_description
1 polymer ?
#
loop_
_entity_poly.entity_id
_entity_poly.type
_entity_poly.pdbx_seq_one_letter_code
_entity_poly.pdbx_strand_id
1 'polypeptide(L)'
;MRCKNNMENKPHKIQEIMKGAMTELKAMIDVNTVIGKPIELEDGIRIIPITKVIVGLVAGGGEYTENTLSKQKEHGEYPFAAGSGSGFQIVPVGFLLFEKGVYKMIDIDYKDTTTNLVDLVAKVMNAFDNKNKEGEVEDEA
;
A
#
# COMPACT_ATOMS: atom_id res chain seq x y z
N MET A 1 0.90 -50.99 10.41
CA MET A 1 -0.25 -50.09 10.61
C MET A 1 0.02 -49.23 11.83
N ARG A 2 0.57 -48.02 11.66
CA ARG A 2 0.74 -47.04 12.76
C ARG A 2 0.63 -45.63 12.20
N CYS A 3 -0.05 -44.80 12.98
CA CYS A 3 -0.86 -43.66 12.58
C CYS A 3 -0.10 -42.53 11.90
N LYS A 4 -0.76 -41.95 10.89
CA LYS A 4 -0.45 -40.63 10.34
C LYS A 4 -0.70 -39.60 11.44
N ASN A 5 0.33 -38.88 11.88
CA ASN A 5 0.15 -37.75 12.78
C ASN A 5 -0.14 -36.50 11.96
N ASN A 6 -1.41 -36.12 12.07
CA ASN A 6 -2.05 -34.84 11.77
C ASN A 6 -1.10 -33.63 11.89
N MET A 7 -0.95 -32.87 10.81
CA MET A 7 -0.56 -31.46 10.89
C MET A 7 -1.73 -30.69 11.51
N GLU A 8 -1.55 -30.27 12.75
CA GLU A 8 -2.40 -29.28 13.39
C GLU A 8 -2.10 -27.93 12.74
N ASN A 9 -2.92 -27.55 11.75
CA ASN A 9 -2.90 -26.22 11.15
C ASN A 9 -3.43 -25.21 12.18
N LYS A 10 -2.58 -24.75 13.11
CA LYS A 10 -2.84 -23.51 13.81
C LYS A 10 -2.72 -22.37 12.80
N PRO A 11 -3.74 -21.50 12.66
CA PRO A 11 -3.64 -20.36 11.76
C PRO A 11 -2.48 -19.49 12.21
N HIS A 12 -1.49 -19.32 11.33
CA HIS A 12 -0.39 -18.40 11.60
C HIS A 12 -0.97 -16.98 11.54
N LYS A 13 -0.69 -16.12 12.53
CA LYS A 13 -1.19 -14.72 12.57
C LYS A 13 -0.96 -13.97 11.25
N ILE A 14 0.15 -14.26 10.56
CA ILE A 14 0.49 -13.73 9.23
C ILE A 14 -0.57 -14.10 8.18
N GLN A 15 -1.08 -15.33 8.23
CA GLN A 15 -2.05 -15.85 7.27
C GLN A 15 -3.42 -15.15 7.39
N GLU A 16 -3.82 -14.77 8.61
CA GLU A 16 -5.04 -14.00 8.84
C GLU A 16 -4.90 -12.56 8.29
N ILE A 17 -3.74 -11.92 8.51
CA ILE A 17 -3.46 -10.58 7.98
C ILE A 17 -3.43 -10.60 6.44
N MET A 18 -2.76 -11.58 5.83
CA MET A 18 -2.73 -11.73 4.37
C MET A 18 -4.12 -11.97 3.78
N LYS A 19 -4.97 -12.74 4.47
CA LYS A 19 -6.35 -12.98 4.03
C LYS A 19 -7.21 -11.71 4.11
N GLY A 20 -7.06 -10.90 5.14
CA GLY A 20 -7.70 -9.59 5.26
C GLY A 20 -7.28 -8.65 4.13
N ALA A 21 -5.98 -8.53 3.90
CA ALA A 21 -5.38 -7.73 2.83
C ALA A 21 -5.93 -8.09 1.44
N MET A 22 -6.01 -9.39 1.10
CA MET A 22 -6.55 -9.82 -0.20
C MET A 22 -8.04 -9.56 -0.35
N THR A 23 -8.78 -9.56 0.75
CA THR A 23 -10.22 -9.28 0.74
C THR A 23 -10.48 -7.80 0.44
N GLU A 24 -9.69 -6.90 1.02
CA GLU A 24 -9.73 -5.45 0.72
C GLU A 24 -9.31 -5.15 -0.72
N LEU A 25 -8.26 -5.78 -1.23
CA LEU A 25 -7.85 -5.64 -2.63
C LEU A 25 -8.96 -6.09 -3.60
N LYS A 26 -9.62 -7.21 -3.31
CA LYS A 26 -10.71 -7.74 -4.14
C LYS A 26 -11.90 -6.78 -4.22
N ALA A 27 -12.17 -6.01 -3.16
CA ALA A 27 -13.21 -4.98 -3.17
C ALA A 27 -12.88 -3.78 -4.07
N MET A 28 -11.61 -3.60 -4.46
CA MET A 28 -11.14 -2.43 -5.22
C MET A 28 -10.76 -2.71 -6.68
N ILE A 29 -10.55 -3.99 -7.05
CA ILE A 29 -10.12 -4.42 -8.39
C ILE A 29 -11.17 -4.14 -9.49
N ASP A 30 -12.42 -3.84 -9.15
CA ASP A 30 -13.52 -3.68 -10.14
C ASP A 30 -13.62 -2.28 -10.79
N VAL A 31 -12.68 -1.37 -10.57
CA VAL A 31 -12.85 0.04 -11.01
C VAL A 31 -11.56 0.74 -11.48
N ASN A 32 -10.58 0.00 -12.02
CA ASN A 32 -9.28 0.57 -12.43
C ASN A 32 -9.40 1.80 -13.38
N THR A 33 -10.52 1.94 -14.08
CA THR A 33 -10.85 3.12 -14.89
C THR A 33 -12.14 3.77 -14.39
N VAL A 34 -12.06 5.03 -13.96
CA VAL A 34 -13.21 5.84 -13.58
C VAL A 34 -13.55 6.76 -14.75
N ILE A 35 -14.74 6.54 -15.31
CA ILE A 35 -15.34 7.40 -16.33
C ILE A 35 -16.19 8.43 -15.60
N GLY A 36 -15.80 9.70 -15.69
CA GLY A 36 -16.58 10.77 -15.10
C GLY A 36 -17.86 11.08 -15.89
N LYS A 37 -18.76 11.82 -15.25
CA LYS A 37 -20.00 12.24 -15.90
C LYS A 37 -19.67 13.17 -17.09
N PRO A 38 -20.40 13.04 -18.22
CA PRO A 38 -20.25 13.96 -19.34
C PRO A 38 -20.56 15.39 -18.89
N ILE A 39 -19.69 16.32 -19.30
CA ILE A 39 -19.90 17.76 -19.19
C ILE A 39 -20.39 18.23 -20.56
N GLU A 40 -21.61 18.73 -20.63
CA GLU A 40 -22.18 19.29 -21.85
C GLU A 40 -21.92 20.79 -21.92
N LEU A 41 -21.44 21.27 -23.06
CA LEU A 41 -21.27 22.69 -23.35
C LEU A 41 -22.36 23.16 -24.31
N GLU A 42 -22.51 24.48 -24.38
CA GLU A 42 -23.22 25.15 -25.46
C GLU A 42 -22.59 24.69 -26.81
N ASP A 43 -23.41 24.54 -27.85
CA ASP A 43 -23.05 23.98 -29.17
C ASP A 43 -22.95 22.44 -29.29
N GLY A 44 -23.40 21.68 -28.29
CA GLY A 44 -23.52 20.22 -28.39
C GLY A 44 -22.19 19.46 -28.26
N ILE A 45 -21.17 20.14 -27.73
CA ILE A 45 -19.88 19.56 -27.37
C ILE A 45 -20.04 18.81 -26.04
N ARG A 46 -19.51 17.58 -25.94
CA ARG A 46 -19.47 16.82 -24.69
C ARG A 46 -18.05 16.44 -24.31
N ILE A 47 -17.72 16.58 -23.03
CA ILE A 47 -16.40 16.26 -22.49
C ILE A 47 -16.57 15.18 -21.42
N ILE A 48 -15.87 14.06 -21.58
CA ILE A 48 -15.90 12.95 -20.63
C ILE A 48 -14.49 12.81 -20.03
N PRO A 49 -14.29 13.14 -18.74
CA PRO A 49 -13.01 12.94 -18.09
C PRO A 49 -12.77 11.44 -17.83
N ILE A 50 -11.57 10.96 -18.18
CA ILE A 50 -11.12 9.59 -17.98
C ILE A 50 -9.94 9.61 -17.02
N THR A 51 -10.08 8.86 -15.93
CA THR A 51 -9.03 8.75 -14.91
C THR A 51 -8.77 7.28 -14.58
N LYS A 52 -7.53 6.97 -14.24
CA LYS A 52 -7.10 5.67 -13.76
C LYS A 52 -6.91 5.76 -12.25
N VAL A 53 -7.42 4.78 -11.51
CA VAL A 53 -7.18 4.68 -10.07
C VAL A 53 -6.22 3.54 -9.82
N ILE A 54 -5.15 3.82 -9.08
CA ILE A 54 -4.13 2.86 -8.65
C ILE A 54 -4.22 2.75 -7.14
N VAL A 55 -4.12 1.54 -6.64
CA VAL A 55 -4.27 1.23 -5.22
C VAL A 55 -3.08 0.41 -4.79
N GLY A 56 -2.39 0.88 -3.77
CA GLY A 56 -1.30 0.18 -3.13
C GLY A 56 -1.71 -0.25 -1.73
N LEU A 57 -1.46 -1.51 -1.41
CA LEU A 57 -1.50 -2.00 -0.03
C LEU A 57 -0.12 -2.58 0.28
N VAL A 58 0.46 -2.14 1.38
CA VAL A 58 1.69 -2.67 1.95
C VAL A 58 1.38 -3.23 3.33
N ALA A 59 1.91 -4.40 3.62
CA ALA A 59 1.84 -5.02 4.94
C ALA A 59 3.19 -5.67 5.24
N GLY A 60 3.65 -5.55 6.48
CA GLY A 60 4.90 -6.13 6.95
C GLY A 60 4.85 -6.35 8.45
N GLY A 61 5.54 -7.37 8.95
CA GLY A 61 5.59 -7.67 10.37
C GLY A 61 6.69 -8.65 10.69
N GLY A 62 7.06 -8.71 11.97
CA GLY A 62 8.14 -9.53 12.47
C GLY A 62 7.92 -9.89 13.94
N GLU A 63 8.43 -11.06 14.30
CA GLU A 63 8.48 -11.50 15.69
C GLU A 63 9.82 -11.10 16.28
N TYR A 64 9.84 -10.64 17.53
CA TYR A 64 11.07 -10.27 18.23
C TYR A 64 11.14 -10.94 19.60
N THR A 65 12.36 -11.20 20.06
CA THR A 65 12.62 -11.69 21.42
C THR A 65 12.81 -10.51 22.35
N GLU A 66 12.04 -10.42 23.44
CA GLU A 66 12.42 -9.54 24.54
C GLU A 66 13.69 -10.09 25.20
N ASN A 67 14.75 -9.29 25.19
CA ASN A 67 16.04 -9.63 25.80
C ASN A 67 16.01 -9.42 27.32
N THR A 68 14.91 -9.77 27.99
CA THR A 68 14.85 -9.81 29.45
C THR A 68 15.50 -11.11 29.90
N LEU A 69 16.70 -10.98 30.46
CA LEU A 69 17.46 -12.03 31.13
C LEU A 69 16.68 -12.61 32.32
N SER A 70 15.63 -13.40 32.10
CA SER A 70 14.94 -14.17 33.14
C SER A 70 14.00 -15.22 32.52
N LYS A 71 14.49 -16.45 32.49
CA LYS A 71 13.76 -17.71 32.73
C LYS A 71 12.23 -17.66 32.53
N GLN A 72 11.76 -18.16 31.39
CA GLN A 72 10.94 -19.38 31.27
C GLN A 72 10.45 -19.54 29.83
N LYS A 73 11.18 -20.36 29.07
CA LYS A 73 10.68 -20.99 27.85
C LYS A 73 9.70 -22.09 28.25
N GLU A 74 8.41 -21.80 28.35
CA GLU A 74 7.39 -22.88 28.38
C GLU A 74 6.14 -22.62 27.52
N HIS A 75 5.92 -21.42 27.00
CA HIS A 75 4.89 -21.18 25.99
C HIS A 75 5.51 -20.43 24.80
N GLY A 76 5.73 -21.16 23.70
CA GLY A 76 6.48 -20.70 22.51
C GLY A 76 5.76 -19.67 21.63
N GLU A 77 5.32 -18.55 22.22
CA GLU A 77 4.76 -17.42 21.47
C GLU A 77 5.68 -16.19 21.62
N TYR A 78 6.30 -15.77 20.51
CA TYR A 78 7.07 -14.53 20.47
C TYR A 78 6.13 -13.33 20.24
N PRO A 79 6.39 -12.16 20.86
CA PRO A 79 5.64 -10.95 20.55
C PRO A 79 5.83 -10.57 19.08
N PHE A 80 4.72 -10.23 18.42
CA PHE A 80 4.65 -9.93 17.01
C PHE A 80 4.35 -8.45 16.80
N ALA A 81 5.22 -7.76 16.05
CA ALA A 81 4.94 -6.44 15.53
C ALA A 81 4.47 -6.56 14.08
N ALA A 82 3.40 -5.87 13.73
CA ALA A 82 2.99 -5.68 12.34
C ALA A 82 2.66 -4.22 12.07
N GLY A 83 2.95 -3.80 10.85
CA GLY A 83 2.51 -2.55 10.26
C GLY A 83 1.86 -2.83 8.91
N SER A 84 0.80 -2.10 8.62
CA SER A 84 0.19 -2.04 7.30
C SER A 84 -0.02 -0.60 6.90
N GLY A 85 -0.02 -0.35 5.60
CA GLY A 85 -0.31 0.94 5.00
C GLY A 85 -1.04 0.72 3.69
N SER A 86 -2.02 1.57 3.41
CA SER A 86 -2.70 1.58 2.12
C SER A 86 -2.60 2.98 1.53
N GLY A 87 -2.67 3.07 0.22
CA GLY A 87 -2.66 4.32 -0.52
C GLY A 87 -3.43 4.17 -1.82
N PHE A 88 -3.98 5.27 -2.29
CA PHE A 88 -4.58 5.34 -3.62
C PHE A 88 -3.98 6.52 -4.38
N GLN A 89 -3.91 6.38 -5.69
CA GLN A 89 -3.44 7.39 -6.61
C GLN A 89 -4.45 7.50 -7.74
N ILE A 90 -4.96 8.71 -7.95
CA ILE A 90 -5.82 9.03 -9.09
C ILE A 90 -4.92 9.65 -10.15
N VAL A 91 -4.81 8.99 -11.30
CA VAL A 91 -4.02 9.42 -12.45
C VAL A 91 -4.99 9.90 -13.53
N PRO A 92 -5.04 11.20 -13.82
CA PRO A 92 -5.84 11.69 -14.93
C PRO A 92 -5.19 11.23 -16.25
N VAL A 93 -5.95 10.49 -17.06
CA VAL A 93 -5.47 9.96 -18.34
C VAL A 93 -5.74 10.99 -19.44
N GLY A 94 -6.93 11.60 -19.41
CA GLY A 94 -7.29 12.63 -20.36
C GLY A 94 -8.79 12.86 -20.45
N PHE A 95 -9.20 13.53 -21.52
CA PHE A 95 -10.60 13.86 -21.79
C PHE A 95 -11.02 13.32 -23.15
N LEU A 96 -12.13 12.62 -23.18
CA LEU A 96 -12.80 12.25 -24.42
C LEU A 96 -13.76 13.37 -24.81
N LEU A 97 -13.41 14.09 -25.86
CA LEU A 97 -14.19 15.15 -26.46
C LEU A 97 -15.08 14.58 -27.57
N PHE A 98 -16.36 14.95 -27.57
CA PHE A 98 -17.28 14.71 -28.66
C PHE A 98 -17.72 16.06 -29.23
N GLU A 99 -17.42 16.32 -30.50
CA GLU A 99 -17.79 17.54 -31.21
C GLU A 99 -18.21 17.18 -32.64
N LYS A 100 -19.35 17.71 -33.10
CA LYS A 100 -19.83 17.59 -34.51
C LYS A 100 -19.84 16.13 -35.04
N GLY A 101 -20.18 15.17 -34.19
CA GLY A 101 -20.25 13.76 -34.57
C GLY A 101 -18.91 13.00 -34.52
N VAL A 102 -17.82 13.65 -34.13
CA VAL A 102 -16.48 13.06 -34.05
C VAL A 102 -16.02 12.99 -32.59
N TYR A 103 -15.43 11.85 -32.23
CA TYR A 103 -14.74 11.67 -30.95
C TYR A 103 -13.25 12.01 -31.09
N LYS A 104 -12.72 12.77 -30.15
CA LYS A 104 -11.31 13.14 -30.06
C LYS A 104 -10.82 12.90 -28.62
N MET A 105 -9.73 12.17 -28.47
CA MET A 105 -9.07 12.04 -27.17
C MET A 105 -8.08 13.18 -26.96
N ILE A 106 -8.08 13.77 -25.78
CA ILE A 106 -7.11 14.76 -25.32
C ILE A 106 -6.36 14.13 -24.16
N ASP A 107 -5.13 13.70 -24.42
CA ASP A 107 -4.30 13.06 -23.40
C ASP A 107 -3.62 14.11 -22.51
N ILE A 108 -3.50 13.79 -21.22
CA ILE A 108 -2.73 14.59 -20.27
C ILE A 108 -1.39 13.88 -20.08
N ASP A 109 -0.30 14.56 -20.46
CA ASP A 109 1.05 14.03 -20.27
C ASP A 109 1.44 14.15 -18.79
N TYR A 110 1.33 13.04 -18.06
CA TYR A 110 1.76 12.96 -16.67
C TYR A 110 3.23 12.55 -16.62
N LYS A 111 4.12 13.50 -16.37
CA LYS A 111 5.55 13.23 -16.20
C LYS A 111 5.82 12.44 -14.91
N ASP A 112 6.61 11.38 -15.06
CA ASP A 112 6.98 10.40 -14.03
C ASP A 112 7.43 11.04 -12.70
N THR A 113 6.73 10.69 -11.62
CA THR A 113 7.06 11.02 -10.22
C THR A 113 7.95 9.98 -9.55
N THR A 114 8.49 9.03 -10.33
CA THR A 114 9.26 7.87 -9.83
C THR A 114 10.53 8.25 -9.08
N THR A 115 11.21 9.33 -9.48
CA THR A 115 12.42 9.82 -8.80
C THR A 115 12.15 10.23 -7.35
N ASN A 116 11.00 10.85 -7.07
CA ASN A 116 10.69 11.35 -5.73
C ASN A 116 10.37 10.23 -4.72
N LEU A 117 9.89 9.08 -5.19
CA LEU A 117 9.51 7.97 -4.32
C LEU A 117 10.72 7.28 -3.71
N VAL A 118 11.77 7.04 -4.51
CA VAL A 118 13.00 6.38 -4.06
C VAL A 118 13.71 7.23 -3.01
N ASP A 119 13.82 8.54 -3.24
CA ASP A 119 14.41 9.48 -2.29
C ASP A 119 13.62 9.57 -0.97
N LEU A 120 12.28 9.49 -1.04
CA LEU A 120 11.44 9.51 0.16
C LEU A 120 11.66 8.26 1.00
N VAL A 121 11.70 7.08 0.38
CA VAL A 121 11.96 5.80 1.06
C VAL A 121 13.34 5.81 1.70
N ALA A 122 14.37 6.25 0.97
CA ALA A 122 15.73 6.34 1.49
C ALA A 122 15.82 7.29 2.70
N LYS A 123 15.14 8.45 2.66
CA LYS A 123 15.08 9.39 3.80
C LYS A 123 14.41 8.77 5.02
N VAL A 124 13.32 8.04 4.84
CA VAL A 124 12.63 7.36 5.94
C VAL A 124 13.52 6.28 6.55
N MET A 125 14.17 5.45 5.73
CA MET A 125 15.12 4.43 6.19
C MET A 125 16.28 5.05 6.97
N ASN A 126 16.89 6.12 6.45
CA ASN A 126 17.98 6.82 7.13
C ASN A 126 17.54 7.49 8.43
N ALA A 127 16.29 7.97 8.53
CA ALA A 127 15.75 8.55 9.76
C ALA A 127 15.56 7.51 10.88
N PHE A 128 15.19 6.28 10.52
CA PHE A 128 15.15 5.16 11.49
C PHE A 128 16.57 4.71 11.90
N ASP A 129 17.53 4.74 10.98
CA ASP A 129 18.92 4.37 11.26
C ASP A 129 19.63 5.42 12.14
N ASN A 130 19.38 6.72 11.93
CA ASN A 130 19.96 7.79 12.75
C ASN A 130 19.37 7.88 14.16
N LYS A 131 18.08 7.55 14.35
CA LYS A 131 17.48 7.51 15.71
C LYS A 131 18.07 6.42 16.60
N ASN A 132 18.72 5.40 16.03
CA ASN A 132 19.49 4.40 16.79
C ASN A 132 20.91 4.87 17.15
N LYS A 133 21.34 6.07 16.70
CA LYS A 133 22.67 6.63 16.98
C LYS A 133 22.68 7.88 17.86
N GLU A 134 21.53 8.43 18.25
CA GLU A 134 21.45 9.53 19.22
C GLU A 134 21.33 9.00 20.66
N GLY A 135 22.32 8.20 21.05
CA GLY A 135 22.51 7.71 22.40
C GLY A 135 23.94 7.95 22.86
N GLU A 136 24.47 9.16 22.66
CA GLU A 136 25.71 9.65 23.31
C GLU A 136 25.90 11.15 22.97
N VAL A 137 25.37 12.04 23.81
CA VAL A 137 26.00 13.34 24.10
C VAL A 137 25.93 13.50 25.61
N GLU A 138 27.09 13.33 26.24
CA GLU A 138 27.40 13.79 27.59
C GLU A 138 27.15 15.30 27.67
N ASP A 139 26.60 15.78 28.78
CA ASP A 139 26.92 17.13 29.24
C ASP A 139 27.09 17.08 30.77
N GLU A 140 28.34 17.37 31.15
CA GLU A 140 28.78 17.76 32.48
C GLU A 140 28.04 19.03 32.94
N ALA A 141 27.56 19.04 34.19
CA ALA A 141 27.61 20.17 35.13
C ALA A 141 27.06 19.76 36.51
#